data_AF-A0AAV0EHQ7-F1
#
_entry.id   AF-A0AAV0EHQ7-F1
#
_cell.length_a   1.000
_cell.length_b   1.000
_cell.length_c   1.000
_cell.angle_alpha   90.00
_cell.angle_beta   90.00
_cell.angle_gamma   90.00
#
_symmetry.space_group_name_H-M   'P 1'
#
loop_
_entity.id
_entity.type
_entity.pdbx_description
1 polymer ?
#
loop_
_entity_poly.entity_id
_entity_poly.type
_entity_poly.pdbx_seq_one_letter_code
_entity_poly.pdbx_strand_id
1 'polypeptide(L)'
;MTSSAKNNHECIMRLCESHSWFGRGRSNFILFEQPLVPAVNAKDGKWLTSGPFLPVCKPGGHGVIWKLAYDKGVFQWFHDRGRRGATVRQVSNVAAATDLTLLALAGIGLHYGKKLGFASCKRSTGATEGINVLIERKSLNGNWICGLSCIEYTEFDKFGIRDEPLPPNSLQAEFPANTNILYVDLPSAEIVGSSKDEKCLPGMVLNVKKPVLFRDQFGVSHSVPGGRLECTMQNIADNFTSIFSSRCYESAEADGLDTFIVYNERKKVTSSAKKKRSHAANSLRQTPDGALLDMMRNAYDILSHCGIRIPQIEGDDKYVAAGPPFLVLLHPALGPLWEVIRQKFHGGSISEGSELQIEVSEFYWKDVQLDGSLIILAENVLGSTMQDKNGEAVLQYGMRCSRCKLKNVKVINDGVDWYSRDNLYWKHDVQRAESVTVMLHGNAEFEAVDVILQGNHVFDVPDGYKMNITSGNSGLEVQLNAIESRSMDCGTWFWNYKLMGTHIRLELVES
;
A
#
# COMPACT_ATOMS: atom_id res chain seq x y z
N MET A 1 -9.93 -12.27 -1.03
CA MET A 1 -11.39 -12.26 -0.76
C MET A 1 -12.05 -11.12 -1.53
N THR A 2 -13.14 -11.41 -2.26
CA THR A 2 -13.94 -10.45 -3.04
C THR A 2 -15.41 -10.48 -2.58
N SER A 3 -16.32 -9.86 -3.32
CA SER A 3 -17.77 -9.92 -3.09
C SER A 3 -18.51 -9.80 -4.42
N SER A 4 -19.69 -10.41 -4.54
CA SER A 4 -20.61 -10.19 -5.66
C SER A 4 -21.28 -8.82 -5.62
N ALA A 5 -21.25 -8.14 -4.46
CA ALA A 5 -21.77 -6.78 -4.34
C ALA A 5 -21.07 -5.83 -5.32
N LYS A 6 -21.86 -5.07 -6.08
CA LYS A 6 -21.38 -4.13 -7.11
C LYS A 6 -20.51 -4.77 -8.21
N ASN A 7 -20.67 -6.07 -8.42
CA ASN A 7 -19.88 -6.84 -9.38
C ASN A 7 -18.36 -6.80 -9.12
N ASN A 8 -17.95 -6.70 -7.85
CA ASN A 8 -16.52 -6.57 -7.52
C ASN A 8 -15.71 -7.82 -7.90
N HIS A 9 -16.27 -9.02 -7.77
CA HIS A 9 -15.55 -10.25 -8.11
C HIS A 9 -15.16 -10.31 -9.59
N GLU A 10 -16.12 -10.12 -10.51
CA GLU A 10 -15.84 -10.13 -11.95
C GLU A 10 -14.90 -9.00 -12.36
N CYS A 11 -15.05 -7.82 -11.76
CA CYS A 11 -14.18 -6.67 -12.05
C CYS A 11 -12.72 -6.97 -11.68
N ILE A 12 -12.47 -7.55 -10.50
CA ILE A 12 -11.12 -7.91 -10.06
C ILE A 12 -10.57 -9.07 -10.89
N MET A 13 -11.37 -10.09 -11.21
CA MET A 13 -10.96 -11.19 -12.09
C MET A 13 -10.52 -10.66 -13.46
N ARG A 14 -11.37 -9.84 -14.11
CA ARG A 14 -11.08 -9.24 -15.41
C ARG A 14 -9.83 -8.37 -15.36
N LEU A 15 -9.64 -7.61 -14.29
CA LEU A 15 -8.44 -6.78 -14.11
C LEU A 15 -7.17 -7.63 -14.04
N CYS A 16 -7.20 -8.73 -13.28
CA CYS A 16 -6.08 -9.67 -13.22
C CYS A 16 -5.81 -10.32 -14.57
N GLU A 17 -6.85 -10.80 -15.27
CA GLU A 17 -6.71 -11.44 -16.58
C GLU A 17 -6.19 -10.47 -17.65
N SER A 18 -6.74 -9.26 -17.72
CA SER A 18 -6.34 -8.27 -18.73
C SER A 18 -4.90 -7.77 -18.56
N HIS A 19 -4.32 -7.94 -17.38
CA HIS A 19 -2.93 -7.59 -17.07
C HIS A 19 -2.04 -8.84 -16.91
N SER A 20 -2.46 -10.00 -17.42
CA SER A 20 -1.68 -11.25 -17.34
C SER A 20 -1.19 -11.56 -15.92
N TRP A 21 -2.08 -11.37 -14.94
CA TRP A 21 -1.80 -11.56 -13.51
C TRP A 21 -0.61 -10.75 -13.00
N PHE A 22 -0.37 -9.58 -13.61
CA PHE A 22 0.74 -8.67 -13.29
C PHE A 22 2.11 -9.36 -13.34
N GLY A 23 2.27 -10.31 -14.28
CA GLY A 23 3.48 -11.12 -14.42
C GLY A 23 3.74 -12.05 -13.23
N ARG A 24 2.74 -12.35 -12.38
CA ARG A 24 2.92 -13.26 -11.24
C ARG A 24 2.40 -14.67 -11.51
N GLY A 25 1.74 -14.91 -12.65
CA GLY A 25 1.08 -16.17 -12.98
C GLY A 25 -0.24 -16.37 -12.22
N ARG A 26 -1.23 -17.02 -12.87
CA ARG A 26 -2.56 -17.29 -12.31
C ARG A 26 -2.47 -18.20 -11.10
N SER A 27 -1.54 -19.16 -11.13
CA SER A 27 -1.31 -20.15 -10.08
C SER A 27 -0.91 -19.56 -8.72
N ASN A 28 -0.49 -18.28 -8.69
CA ASN A 28 -0.12 -17.53 -7.48
C ASN A 28 -1.26 -16.70 -6.88
N PHE A 29 -2.49 -16.83 -7.40
CA PHE A 29 -3.67 -16.13 -6.88
C PHE A 29 -4.78 -17.10 -6.49
N ILE A 30 -5.41 -16.83 -5.36
CA ILE A 30 -6.72 -17.40 -5.03
C ILE A 30 -7.70 -16.27 -4.78
N LEU A 31 -8.74 -16.22 -5.61
CA LEU A 31 -9.90 -15.38 -5.37
C LEU A 31 -11.04 -16.24 -4.83
N PHE A 32 -11.67 -15.74 -3.77
CA PHE A 32 -12.83 -16.37 -3.15
C PHE A 32 -13.79 -15.28 -2.68
N GLU A 33 -15.07 -15.52 -2.88
CA GLU A 33 -16.13 -14.54 -2.64
C GLU A 33 -16.72 -14.68 -1.24
N GLN A 34 -16.95 -13.55 -0.59
CA GLN A 34 -17.72 -13.52 0.63
C GLN A 34 -19.23 -13.62 0.35
N PRO A 35 -20.01 -14.27 1.22
CA PRO A 35 -21.46 -14.33 1.07
C PRO A 35 -22.11 -12.95 1.31
N LEU A 36 -23.31 -12.80 0.76
CA LEU A 36 -24.20 -11.71 1.15
C LEU A 36 -25.14 -12.20 2.27
N VAL A 37 -25.44 -11.32 3.22
CA VAL A 37 -26.32 -11.59 4.36
C VAL A 37 -27.57 -10.71 4.31
N PRO A 38 -28.72 -11.18 4.82
CA PRO A 38 -29.95 -10.40 4.82
C PRO A 38 -29.83 -9.15 5.69
N ALA A 39 -30.39 -8.04 5.21
CA ALA A 39 -30.59 -6.85 6.00
C ALA A 39 -31.89 -6.93 6.82
N VAL A 40 -31.86 -6.40 8.03
CA VAL A 40 -32.98 -6.38 8.97
C VAL A 40 -33.43 -4.96 9.28
N ASN A 41 -34.73 -4.78 9.50
CA ASN A 41 -35.30 -3.53 9.97
C ASN A 41 -34.94 -3.30 11.44
N ALA A 42 -34.54 -2.08 11.80
CA ALA A 42 -34.12 -1.76 13.16
C ALA A 42 -35.28 -1.77 14.17
N LYS A 43 -36.54 -1.59 13.73
CA LYS A 43 -37.72 -1.51 14.59
C LYS A 43 -38.22 -2.88 15.03
N ASP A 44 -38.28 -3.84 14.12
CA ASP A 44 -38.96 -5.13 14.35
C ASP A 44 -38.09 -6.36 14.02
N GLY A 45 -36.84 -6.16 13.58
CA GLY A 45 -35.91 -7.24 13.26
C GLY A 45 -36.28 -8.06 12.02
N LYS A 46 -37.35 -7.70 11.30
CA LYS A 46 -37.78 -8.44 10.12
C LYS A 46 -36.82 -8.22 8.95
N TRP A 47 -36.70 -9.22 8.10
CA TRP A 47 -35.93 -9.10 6.86
C TRP A 47 -36.52 -8.03 5.97
N LEU A 48 -35.65 -7.18 5.45
CA LEU A 48 -36.00 -6.24 4.39
C LEU A 48 -36.10 -7.02 3.08
N THR A 49 -37.14 -6.77 2.29
CA THR A 49 -37.38 -7.49 1.03
C THR A 49 -37.50 -6.52 -0.14
N SER A 50 -36.76 -6.77 -1.21
CA SER A 50 -36.92 -6.04 -2.49
C SER A 50 -38.03 -6.64 -3.36
N GLY A 51 -38.54 -7.82 -3.02
CA GLY A 51 -39.65 -8.49 -3.71
C GLY A 51 -40.10 -9.73 -2.94
N PRO A 52 -41.04 -10.54 -3.49
CA PRO A 52 -41.57 -11.69 -2.80
C PRO A 52 -40.44 -12.72 -2.63
N PHE A 53 -40.14 -13.08 -1.38
CA PHE A 53 -39.04 -14.00 -1.04
C PHE A 53 -37.64 -13.56 -1.50
N LEU A 54 -37.46 -12.26 -1.79
CA LEU A 54 -36.20 -11.66 -2.23
C LEU A 54 -35.65 -10.75 -1.11
N PRO A 55 -34.81 -11.26 -0.20
CA PRO A 55 -34.22 -10.44 0.84
C PRO A 55 -33.24 -9.43 0.25
N VAL A 56 -33.22 -8.24 0.84
CA VAL A 56 -32.20 -7.23 0.58
C VAL A 56 -30.91 -7.70 1.25
N CYS A 57 -29.94 -8.15 0.45
CA CYS A 57 -28.68 -8.67 0.98
C CYS A 57 -27.53 -7.65 0.85
N LYS A 58 -26.61 -7.68 1.82
CA LYS A 58 -25.38 -6.88 1.84
C LYS A 58 -24.18 -7.75 2.24
N PRO A 59 -22.93 -7.33 1.97
CA PRO A 59 -21.76 -8.05 2.48
C PRO A 59 -21.79 -8.18 4.01
N GLY A 60 -21.45 -9.37 4.52
CA GLY A 60 -21.47 -9.74 5.95
C GLY A 60 -20.24 -9.29 6.76
N GLY A 61 -19.50 -8.31 6.26
CA GLY A 61 -18.27 -7.83 6.89
C GLY A 61 -17.03 -8.67 6.52
N HIS A 62 -15.86 -8.10 6.76
CA HIS A 62 -14.59 -8.68 6.32
C HIS A 62 -14.03 -9.77 7.26
N GLY A 63 -14.61 -9.97 8.44
CA GLY A 63 -14.20 -11.02 9.39
C GLY A 63 -14.38 -12.45 8.86
N VAL A 64 -15.30 -12.63 7.92
CA VAL A 64 -15.59 -13.93 7.29
C VAL A 64 -14.41 -14.48 6.48
N ILE A 65 -13.38 -13.65 6.23
CA ILE A 65 -12.15 -14.07 5.54
C ILE A 65 -11.51 -15.30 6.17
N TRP A 66 -11.54 -15.44 7.50
CA TRP A 66 -10.87 -16.53 8.21
C TRP A 66 -11.58 -17.86 8.00
N LYS A 67 -12.91 -17.89 8.19
CA LYS A 67 -13.72 -19.07 7.90
C LYS A 67 -13.66 -19.47 6.43
N LEU A 68 -13.74 -18.51 5.52
CA LEU A 68 -13.67 -18.78 4.08
C LEU A 68 -12.29 -19.23 3.64
N ALA A 69 -11.22 -18.70 4.22
CA ALA A 69 -9.87 -19.15 3.92
C ALA A 69 -9.70 -20.63 4.28
N TYR A 70 -10.28 -21.08 5.40
CA TYR A 70 -10.32 -22.49 5.75
C TYR A 70 -11.20 -23.30 4.78
N ASP A 71 -12.46 -22.92 4.59
CA ASP A 71 -13.42 -23.66 3.76
C ASP A 71 -13.00 -23.78 2.29
N LYS A 72 -12.23 -22.80 1.79
CA LYS A 72 -11.73 -22.76 0.42
C LYS A 72 -10.31 -23.33 0.28
N GLY A 73 -9.74 -23.89 1.34
CA GLY A 73 -8.40 -24.50 1.31
C GLY A 73 -7.26 -23.48 1.10
N VAL A 74 -7.47 -22.20 1.41
CA VAL A 74 -6.46 -21.15 1.27
C VAL A 74 -5.31 -21.35 2.26
N PHE A 75 -5.60 -21.77 3.49
CA PHE A 75 -4.55 -22.11 4.46
C PHE A 75 -3.71 -23.29 3.99
N GLN A 76 -4.34 -24.36 3.52
CA GLN A 76 -3.65 -25.50 2.90
C GLN A 76 -2.78 -25.04 1.71
N TRP A 77 -3.31 -24.18 0.84
CA TRP A 77 -2.57 -23.65 -0.30
C TRP A 77 -1.31 -22.86 0.10
N PHE A 78 -1.36 -22.12 1.20
CA PHE A 78 -0.20 -21.46 1.79
C PHE A 78 0.79 -22.46 2.40
N HIS A 79 0.28 -23.47 3.13
CA HIS A 79 1.08 -24.53 3.74
C HIS A 79 1.86 -25.31 2.68
N ASP A 80 1.23 -25.69 1.58
CA ASP A 80 1.85 -26.41 0.45
C ASP A 80 2.98 -25.60 -0.23
N ARG A 81 3.02 -24.28 0.04
CA ARG A 81 4.05 -23.34 -0.44
C ARG A 81 5.05 -22.95 0.65
N GLY A 82 5.03 -23.63 1.79
CA GLY A 82 5.93 -23.37 2.92
C GLY A 82 5.76 -21.97 3.54
N ARG A 83 4.57 -21.38 3.45
CA ARG A 83 4.30 -20.05 4.03
C ARG A 83 3.88 -20.19 5.49
N ARG A 84 4.52 -19.42 6.37
CA ARG A 84 4.28 -19.43 7.83
C ARG A 84 3.41 -18.27 8.31
N GLY A 85 3.54 -17.11 7.69
CA GLY A 85 2.77 -15.92 8.01
C GLY A 85 2.29 -15.19 6.76
N ALA A 86 1.32 -14.30 6.94
CA ALA A 86 0.78 -13.46 5.88
C ALA A 86 0.50 -12.04 6.38
N THR A 87 0.52 -11.08 5.46
CA THR A 87 0.01 -9.73 5.72
C THR A 87 -1.39 -9.59 5.12
N VAL A 88 -2.33 -9.04 5.88
CA VAL A 88 -3.70 -8.76 5.45
C VAL A 88 -3.93 -7.26 5.46
N ARG A 89 -4.50 -6.69 4.40
CA ARG A 89 -4.72 -5.25 4.27
C ARG A 89 -6.00 -4.91 3.50
N GLN A 90 -6.48 -3.68 3.69
CA GLN A 90 -7.57 -3.13 2.87
C GLN A 90 -7.05 -2.70 1.49
N VAL A 91 -7.75 -3.08 0.42
CA VAL A 91 -7.42 -2.69 -0.96
C VAL A 91 -7.44 -1.17 -1.18
N SER A 92 -8.23 -0.44 -0.40
CA SER A 92 -8.36 1.01 -0.54
C SER A 92 -7.17 1.81 -0.01
N ASN A 93 -6.30 1.20 0.81
CA ASN A 93 -5.14 1.89 1.38
C ASN A 93 -3.95 1.74 0.43
N VAL A 94 -3.72 2.78 -0.38
CA VAL A 94 -2.69 2.77 -1.43
C VAL A 94 -1.29 3.00 -0.88
N ALA A 95 -1.17 3.62 0.31
CA ALA A 95 0.10 3.79 1.01
C ALA A 95 0.60 2.47 1.65
N ALA A 96 -0.30 1.55 1.98
CA ALA A 96 0.11 0.24 2.47
C ALA A 96 0.95 -0.47 1.40
N ALA A 97 2.19 -0.83 1.73
CA ALA A 97 3.21 -1.44 0.85
C ALA A 97 4.11 -0.46 0.06
N THR A 98 4.02 0.86 0.27
CA THR A 98 4.98 1.81 -0.32
C THR A 98 6.16 2.14 0.61
N ASP A 99 6.14 1.63 1.83
CA ASP A 99 7.16 1.86 2.85
C ASP A 99 7.58 0.56 3.58
N LEU A 100 8.44 0.72 4.59
CA LEU A 100 8.96 -0.36 5.42
C LEU A 100 7.94 -0.99 6.39
N THR A 101 6.73 -0.43 6.53
CA THR A 101 5.79 -0.83 7.58
C THR A 101 5.36 -2.30 7.42
N LEU A 102 5.08 -2.76 6.20
CA LEU A 102 4.72 -4.17 5.97
C LEU A 102 5.87 -5.13 6.23
N LEU A 103 7.09 -4.76 5.86
CA LEU A 103 8.28 -5.56 6.08
C LEU A 103 8.61 -5.65 7.57
N ALA A 104 8.53 -4.53 8.30
CA ALA A 104 8.71 -4.51 9.74
C ALA A 104 7.66 -5.38 10.46
N LEU A 105 6.39 -5.27 10.04
CA LEU A 105 5.29 -6.06 10.59
C LEU A 105 5.51 -7.56 10.38
N ALA A 106 5.86 -7.97 9.16
CA ALA A 106 6.17 -9.38 8.87
C ALA A 106 7.45 -9.86 9.57
N GLY A 107 8.49 -9.03 9.61
CA GLY A 107 9.78 -9.33 10.22
C GLY A 107 9.64 -9.59 11.72
N ILE A 108 8.98 -8.71 12.47
CA ILE A 108 8.72 -8.89 13.90
C ILE A 108 7.88 -10.15 14.13
N GLY A 109 6.82 -10.33 13.34
CA GLY A 109 5.93 -11.49 13.46
C GLY A 109 6.67 -12.81 13.32
N LEU A 110 7.50 -12.94 12.27
CA LEU A 110 8.26 -14.15 11.98
C LEU A 110 9.46 -14.36 12.91
N HIS A 111 10.17 -13.29 13.28
CA HIS A 111 11.39 -13.38 14.09
C HIS A 111 11.10 -13.75 15.54
N TYR A 112 10.04 -13.18 16.12
CA TYR A 112 9.67 -13.40 17.52
C TYR A 112 8.53 -14.41 17.69
N GLY A 113 8.11 -15.09 16.61
CA GLY A 113 7.04 -16.10 16.67
C GLY A 113 5.70 -15.54 17.16
N LYS A 114 5.38 -14.29 16.82
CA LYS A 114 4.11 -13.65 17.21
C LYS A 114 2.96 -14.22 16.38
N LYS A 115 1.75 -14.19 16.93
CA LYS A 115 0.54 -14.70 16.27
C LYS A 115 -0.18 -13.64 15.45
N LEU A 116 -0.20 -12.39 15.93
CA LEU A 116 -0.89 -11.29 15.27
C LEU A 116 -0.17 -9.95 15.49
N GLY A 117 -0.05 -9.15 14.45
CA GLY A 117 0.50 -7.79 14.53
C GLY A 117 -0.43 -6.77 13.90
N PHE A 118 -0.44 -5.55 14.43
CA PHE A 118 -1.16 -4.42 13.85
C PHE A 118 -0.18 -3.33 13.41
N ALA A 119 -0.26 -2.88 12.16
CA ALA A 119 0.32 -1.59 11.82
C ALA A 119 -0.64 -0.48 12.24
N SER A 120 -0.13 0.49 12.99
CA SER A 120 -0.90 1.52 13.65
C SER A 120 -0.27 2.90 13.47
N CYS A 121 -1.06 3.93 13.72
CA CYS A 121 -0.61 5.32 13.73
C CYS A 121 -1.45 6.15 14.71
N LYS A 122 -1.15 7.44 14.80
CA LYS A 122 -2.00 8.38 15.55
C LYS A 122 -3.42 8.38 14.99
N ARG A 123 -4.42 8.24 15.87
CA ARG A 123 -5.83 8.39 15.48
C ARG A 123 -6.17 9.87 15.31
N SER A 124 -6.87 10.19 14.23
CA SER A 124 -7.44 11.53 14.02
C SER A 124 -8.87 11.56 14.55
N THR A 125 -9.25 12.63 15.24
CA THR A 125 -10.63 12.87 15.69
C THR A 125 -11.59 12.87 14.49
N GLY A 126 -12.73 12.18 14.65
CA GLY A 126 -13.73 12.01 13.59
C GLY A 126 -13.34 11.04 12.48
N ALA A 127 -12.20 10.32 12.60
CA ALA A 127 -11.83 9.29 11.64
C ALA A 127 -12.70 8.04 11.81
N THR A 128 -13.11 7.46 10.67
CA THR A 128 -13.86 6.19 10.62
C THR A 128 -12.91 4.98 10.76
N GLU A 129 -12.07 5.02 11.78
CA GLU A 129 -11.08 4.00 12.14
C GLU A 129 -11.31 3.63 13.60
N GLY A 130 -11.31 2.32 13.88
CA GLY A 130 -11.29 1.81 15.24
C GLY A 130 -9.97 2.13 15.96
N ILE A 131 -9.87 1.68 17.19
CA ILE A 131 -8.66 1.76 18.00
C ILE A 131 -8.16 0.37 18.38
N ASN A 132 -6.85 0.23 18.51
CA ASN A 132 -6.26 -0.94 19.15
C ASN A 132 -6.14 -0.68 20.66
N VAL A 133 -6.47 -1.69 21.46
CA VAL A 133 -6.46 -1.62 22.92
C VAL A 133 -5.80 -2.87 23.49
N LEU A 134 -5.19 -2.75 24.66
CA LEU A 134 -4.79 -3.89 25.46
C LEU A 134 -5.97 -4.34 26.31
N ILE A 135 -6.39 -5.61 26.16
CA ILE A 135 -7.38 -6.24 27.03
C ILE A 135 -6.64 -7.00 28.11
N GLU A 136 -7.04 -6.80 29.36
CA GLU A 136 -6.58 -7.56 30.52
C GLU A 136 -7.78 -8.13 31.27
N ARG A 137 -7.80 -9.44 31.50
CA ARG A 137 -8.84 -10.11 32.29
C ARG A 137 -8.20 -11.03 33.32
N LYS A 138 -8.72 -11.01 34.55
CA LYS A 138 -8.26 -11.93 35.59
C LYS A 138 -8.92 -13.29 35.42
N SER A 139 -8.12 -14.34 35.32
CA SER A 139 -8.58 -15.72 35.28
C SER A 139 -9.06 -16.19 36.66
N LEU A 140 -9.83 -17.27 36.69
CA LEU A 140 -10.27 -17.92 37.93
C LEU A 140 -9.10 -18.35 38.84
N ASN A 141 -7.96 -18.65 38.24
CA ASN A 141 -6.75 -19.10 38.95
C ASN A 141 -5.89 -17.92 39.45
N GLY A 142 -6.36 -16.68 39.33
CA GLY A 142 -5.65 -15.48 39.77
C GLY A 142 -4.68 -14.88 38.75
N ASN A 143 -4.27 -15.64 37.73
CA ASN A 143 -3.41 -15.16 36.63
C ASN A 143 -4.14 -14.14 35.74
N TRP A 144 -3.39 -13.27 35.08
CA TRP A 144 -3.90 -12.31 34.11
C TRP A 144 -3.82 -12.87 32.70
N ILE A 145 -4.89 -12.73 31.93
CA ILE A 145 -4.92 -13.06 30.51
C ILE A 145 -4.90 -11.73 29.76
N CYS A 146 -3.86 -11.51 28.96
CA CYS A 146 -3.63 -10.25 28.27
C CYS A 146 -3.44 -10.47 26.76
N GLY A 147 -3.90 -9.52 25.96
CA GLY A 147 -3.79 -9.55 24.51
C GLY A 147 -4.31 -8.25 23.90
N LEU A 148 -3.83 -7.92 22.72
CA LEU A 148 -4.38 -6.78 21.98
C LEU A 148 -5.71 -7.15 21.35
N SER A 149 -6.60 -6.16 21.26
CA SER A 149 -7.87 -6.23 20.55
C SER A 149 -8.15 -4.93 19.82
N CYS A 150 -9.22 -4.91 19.03
CA CYS A 150 -9.70 -3.73 18.35
C CYS A 150 -11.14 -3.41 18.78
N ILE A 151 -11.37 -2.14 19.10
CA ILE A 151 -12.72 -1.58 19.26
C ILE A 151 -13.03 -0.78 18.00
N GLU A 152 -14.10 -1.15 17.29
CA GLU A 152 -14.56 -0.42 16.12
C GLU A 152 -15.14 0.94 16.47
N TYR A 153 -14.95 1.92 15.59
CA TYR A 153 -15.44 3.29 15.81
C TYR A 153 -16.97 3.35 15.99
N THR A 154 -17.70 2.38 15.42
CA THR A 154 -19.16 2.29 15.55
C THR A 154 -19.60 1.88 16.95
N GLU A 155 -18.71 1.24 17.70
CA GLU A 155 -18.95 0.62 19.00
C GLU A 155 -18.44 1.50 20.16
N PHE A 156 -17.80 2.64 19.89
CA PHE A 156 -17.23 3.54 20.90
C PHE A 156 -18.21 3.92 22.01
N ASP A 157 -19.46 4.19 21.65
CA ASP A 157 -20.53 4.53 22.61
C ASP A 157 -20.71 3.43 23.68
N LYS A 158 -20.56 2.15 23.30
CA LYS A 158 -20.71 1.01 24.22
C LYS A 158 -19.60 0.96 25.27
N PHE A 159 -18.45 1.53 24.95
CA PHE A 159 -17.26 1.54 25.81
C PHE A 159 -16.99 2.92 26.43
N GLY A 160 -17.89 3.91 26.23
CA GLY A 160 -17.72 5.27 26.76
C GLY A 160 -16.56 6.04 26.11
N ILE A 161 -16.12 5.63 24.93
CA ILE A 161 -15.01 6.24 24.18
C ILE A 161 -15.54 7.47 23.44
N ARG A 162 -14.98 8.66 23.69
CA ARG A 162 -15.45 9.92 23.07
C ARG A 162 -14.71 10.22 21.77
N ASP A 163 -15.42 10.48 20.67
CA ASP A 163 -14.79 10.86 19.40
C ASP A 163 -14.66 12.39 19.25
N GLU A 164 -14.14 13.05 20.28
CA GLU A 164 -13.98 14.50 20.37
C GLU A 164 -12.52 14.85 20.70
N PRO A 165 -12.07 16.10 20.49
CA PRO A 165 -10.76 16.54 20.96
C PRO A 165 -10.64 16.31 22.46
N LEU A 166 -9.74 15.42 22.86
CA LEU A 166 -9.52 15.09 24.27
C LEU A 166 -8.56 16.09 24.91
N PRO A 167 -8.69 16.34 26.23
CA PRO A 167 -7.70 17.10 26.96
C PRO A 167 -6.31 16.47 26.81
N PRO A 168 -5.23 17.28 26.78
CA PRO A 168 -3.88 16.74 26.92
C PRO A 168 -3.84 15.92 28.22
N ASN A 169 -3.37 14.66 28.13
CA ASN A 169 -3.29 13.66 29.21
C ASN A 169 -4.54 12.76 29.42
N SER A 170 -5.49 12.70 28.49
CA SER A 170 -6.49 11.63 28.50
C SER A 170 -5.88 10.30 28.08
N LEU A 171 -6.07 9.22 28.87
CA LEU A 171 -5.69 7.85 28.49
C LEU A 171 -6.24 7.44 27.12
N GLN A 172 -7.41 7.95 26.74
CA GLN A 172 -8.05 7.65 25.47
C GLN A 172 -7.33 8.32 24.28
N ALA A 173 -6.56 9.39 24.51
CA ALA A 173 -5.78 10.06 23.47
C ALA A 173 -4.56 9.21 23.03
N GLU A 174 -4.18 8.21 23.83
CA GLU A 174 -3.03 7.34 23.57
C GLU A 174 -3.40 6.12 22.72
N PHE A 175 -4.69 5.80 22.56
CA PHE A 175 -5.09 4.62 21.82
C PHE A 175 -4.75 4.74 20.31
N PRO A 176 -3.90 3.84 19.78
CA PRO A 176 -3.49 3.90 18.40
C PRO A 176 -4.64 3.53 17.46
N ALA A 177 -4.67 4.13 16.27
CA ALA A 177 -5.64 3.80 15.24
C ALA A 177 -5.42 2.38 14.71
N ASN A 178 -6.50 1.61 14.61
CA ASN A 178 -6.49 0.38 13.83
C ASN A 178 -6.59 0.73 12.33
N THR A 179 -5.49 0.50 11.59
CA THR A 179 -5.45 0.75 10.14
C THR A 179 -5.89 -0.44 9.30
N ASN A 180 -6.24 -1.57 9.94
CA ASN A 180 -6.60 -2.82 9.26
C ASN A 180 -5.49 -3.35 8.33
N ILE A 181 -4.24 -3.08 8.70
CA ILE A 181 -3.05 -3.74 8.17
C ILE A 181 -2.54 -4.68 9.27
N LEU A 182 -2.59 -5.97 8.98
CA LEU A 182 -2.34 -7.03 9.96
C LEU A 182 -1.20 -7.93 9.47
N TYR A 183 -0.38 -8.41 10.40
CA TYR A 183 0.38 -9.64 10.23
C TYR A 183 -0.37 -10.75 10.93
N VAL A 184 -0.45 -11.93 10.31
CA VAL A 184 -1.04 -13.14 10.90
C VAL A 184 -0.10 -14.31 10.75
N ASP A 185 0.08 -15.06 11.84
CA ASP A 185 0.59 -16.42 11.80
C ASP A 185 -0.49 -17.33 11.20
N LEU A 186 -0.15 -18.02 10.10
CA LEU A 186 -1.12 -18.79 9.32
C LEU A 186 -1.66 -20.00 10.08
N PRO A 187 -0.82 -20.82 10.76
CA PRO A 187 -1.33 -21.92 11.59
C PRO A 187 -2.29 -21.44 12.69
N SER A 188 -1.95 -20.36 13.39
CA SER A 188 -2.81 -19.79 14.44
C SER A 188 -4.14 -19.28 13.87
N ALA A 189 -4.12 -18.62 12.71
CA ALA A 189 -5.33 -18.15 12.06
C ALA A 189 -6.22 -19.30 11.53
N GLU A 190 -5.61 -20.39 11.07
CA GLU A 190 -6.33 -21.58 10.62
C GLU A 190 -7.09 -22.27 11.74
N ILE A 191 -6.52 -22.36 12.95
CA ILE A 191 -7.21 -22.88 14.14
C ILE A 191 -8.50 -22.08 14.40
N VAL A 192 -8.43 -20.76 14.30
CA VAL A 192 -9.63 -19.91 14.45
C VAL A 192 -10.60 -20.13 13.30
N GLY A 193 -10.13 -20.13 12.04
CA GLY A 193 -10.95 -20.32 10.85
C GLY A 193 -11.66 -21.67 10.79
N SER A 194 -11.05 -22.72 11.35
CA SER A 194 -11.61 -24.08 11.41
C SER A 194 -12.62 -24.30 12.55
N SER A 195 -12.76 -23.33 13.45
CA SER A 195 -13.66 -23.43 14.60
C SER A 195 -15.12 -23.58 14.16
N LYS A 196 -15.89 -24.38 14.90
CA LYS A 196 -17.32 -24.67 14.64
C LYS A 196 -18.28 -23.76 15.41
N ASP A 197 -17.74 -22.75 16.10
CA ASP A 197 -18.45 -21.78 16.92
C ASP A 197 -18.23 -20.35 16.36
N GLU A 198 -18.70 -19.33 17.08
CA GLU A 198 -18.59 -17.93 16.66
C GLU A 198 -17.15 -17.43 16.50
N LYS A 199 -16.13 -18.14 17.01
CA LYS A 199 -14.72 -17.69 16.91
C LYS A 199 -14.25 -17.57 15.47
N CYS A 200 -14.78 -18.39 14.57
CA CYS A 200 -14.45 -18.32 13.14
C CYS A 200 -15.03 -17.08 12.43
N LEU A 201 -15.91 -16.33 13.11
CA LEU A 201 -16.53 -15.08 12.66
C LEU A 201 -16.25 -13.96 13.67
N PRO A 202 -14.98 -13.55 13.86
CA PRO A 202 -14.62 -12.63 14.92
C PRO A 202 -15.27 -11.25 14.78
N GLY A 203 -15.50 -10.60 15.93
CA GLY A 203 -16.01 -9.22 15.99
C GLY A 203 -17.40 -9.05 15.40
N MET A 204 -18.33 -9.95 15.74
CA MET A 204 -19.72 -9.84 15.30
C MET A 204 -20.38 -8.55 15.80
N VAL A 205 -20.91 -7.74 14.88
CA VAL A 205 -21.59 -6.47 15.17
C VAL A 205 -22.84 -6.29 14.31
N LEU A 206 -23.80 -5.52 14.80
CA LEU A 206 -24.98 -5.08 14.04
C LEU A 206 -24.98 -3.56 14.01
N ASN A 207 -24.57 -2.98 12.88
CA ASN A 207 -24.57 -1.53 12.71
C ASN A 207 -25.89 -1.03 12.11
N VAL A 208 -26.69 -0.35 12.95
CA VAL A 208 -27.98 0.27 12.57
C VAL A 208 -27.89 1.79 12.40
N LYS A 209 -26.68 2.39 12.48
CA LYS A 209 -26.50 3.85 12.41
C LYS A 209 -26.75 4.42 11.01
N LYS A 210 -26.61 3.61 9.95
CA LYS A 210 -26.84 4.04 8.56
C LYS A 210 -28.11 3.38 8.00
N PRO A 211 -28.99 4.13 7.31
CA PRO A 211 -30.18 3.54 6.72
C PRO A 211 -29.82 2.54 5.61
N VAL A 212 -30.68 1.54 5.44
CA VAL A 212 -30.60 0.59 4.34
C VAL A 212 -31.37 1.15 3.15
N LEU A 213 -30.64 1.43 2.08
CA LEU A 213 -31.18 1.83 0.79
C LEU A 213 -31.44 0.59 -0.07
N PHE A 214 -32.65 0.49 -0.65
CA PHE A 214 -33.00 -0.57 -1.60
C PHE A 214 -34.16 -0.14 -2.50
N ARG A 215 -34.37 -0.86 -3.60
CA ARG A 215 -35.51 -0.68 -4.50
C ARG A 215 -36.44 -1.87 -4.37
N ASP A 216 -37.74 -1.64 -4.28
CA ASP A 216 -38.73 -2.72 -4.19
C ASP A 216 -39.17 -3.22 -5.58
N GLN A 217 -40.07 -4.20 -5.58
CA GLN A 217 -40.63 -4.85 -6.76
C GLN A 217 -41.42 -3.90 -7.67
N PHE A 218 -41.85 -2.75 -7.14
CA PHE A 218 -42.57 -1.72 -7.88
C PHE A 218 -41.64 -0.63 -8.40
N GLY A 219 -40.32 -0.77 -8.20
CA GLY A 219 -39.33 0.23 -8.61
C GLY A 219 -39.21 1.42 -7.66
N VAL A 220 -39.85 1.38 -6.49
CA VAL A 220 -39.82 2.45 -5.48
C VAL A 220 -38.56 2.33 -4.65
N SER A 221 -37.85 3.44 -4.47
CA SER A 221 -36.65 3.52 -3.63
C SER A 221 -37.03 3.73 -2.17
N HIS A 222 -36.49 2.90 -1.29
CA HIS A 222 -36.70 2.94 0.15
C HIS A 222 -35.40 3.31 0.86
N SER A 223 -35.54 4.02 1.99
CA SER A 223 -34.47 4.35 2.93
C SER A 223 -34.96 4.11 4.34
N VAL A 224 -34.66 2.94 4.89
CA VAL A 224 -35.20 2.50 6.19
C VAL A 224 -34.12 2.37 7.24
N PRO A 225 -34.39 2.71 8.52
CA PRO A 225 -33.51 2.35 9.62
C PRO A 225 -33.35 0.82 9.69
N GLY A 226 -32.13 0.34 9.63
CA GLY A 226 -31.85 -1.09 9.54
C GLY A 226 -30.36 -1.37 9.49
N GLY A 227 -30.00 -2.65 9.53
CA GLY A 227 -28.61 -3.10 9.55
C GLY A 227 -28.47 -4.49 8.96
N ARG A 228 -27.27 -5.05 9.06
CA ARG A 228 -26.99 -6.47 8.85
C ARG A 228 -25.98 -6.94 9.87
N LEU A 229 -25.96 -8.23 10.16
CA LEU A 229 -24.88 -8.82 10.95
C LEU A 229 -23.58 -8.72 10.15
N GLU A 230 -22.55 -8.16 10.78
CA GLU A 230 -21.22 -8.02 10.22
C GLU A 230 -20.23 -8.71 11.15
N CYS A 231 -19.09 -9.11 10.61
CA CYS A 231 -17.91 -9.54 11.38
C CYS A 231 -16.68 -8.77 10.89
N THR A 232 -15.67 -8.63 11.74
CA THR A 232 -14.48 -7.81 11.48
C THR A 232 -13.21 -8.67 11.51
N MET A 233 -12.24 -8.37 10.64
CA MET A 233 -11.12 -9.28 10.40
C MET A 233 -10.07 -9.18 11.50
N GLN A 234 -9.89 -7.98 12.03
CA GLN A 234 -8.90 -7.68 13.04
C GLN A 234 -9.26 -8.23 14.42
N ASN A 235 -10.54 -8.49 14.70
CA ASN A 235 -10.98 -9.07 15.97
C ASN A 235 -10.64 -10.55 16.08
N ILE A 236 -9.98 -11.16 15.08
CA ILE A 236 -9.29 -12.44 15.28
C ILE A 236 -8.31 -12.37 16.46
N ALA A 237 -7.81 -11.17 16.77
CA ALA A 237 -6.99 -10.85 17.95
C ALA A 237 -7.58 -11.35 19.27
N ASP A 238 -8.91 -11.39 19.40
CA ASP A 238 -9.59 -11.82 20.62
C ASP A 238 -9.34 -13.32 20.94
N ASN A 239 -8.83 -14.07 19.96
CA ASN A 239 -8.43 -15.48 20.11
C ASN A 239 -6.94 -15.65 20.49
N PHE A 240 -6.16 -14.57 20.53
CA PHE A 240 -4.72 -14.62 20.79
C PHE A 240 -4.40 -13.88 22.09
N THR A 241 -4.31 -14.63 23.18
CA THR A 241 -4.01 -14.09 24.50
C THR A 241 -2.89 -14.87 25.18
N SER A 242 -2.04 -14.15 25.90
CA SER A 242 -0.97 -14.69 26.73
C SER A 242 -1.37 -14.64 28.21
N ILE A 243 -0.80 -15.51 29.04
CA ILE A 243 -1.10 -15.61 30.47
C ILE A 243 0.11 -15.13 31.27
N PHE A 244 -0.13 -14.22 32.22
CA PHE A 244 0.88 -13.60 33.07
C PHE A 244 0.51 -13.71 34.55
N SER A 245 1.52 -13.62 35.43
CA SER A 245 1.33 -13.64 36.89
C SER A 245 0.84 -12.30 37.45
N SER A 246 1.20 -11.19 36.80
CA SER A 246 0.79 -9.83 37.12
C SER A 246 0.11 -9.15 35.91
N ARG A 247 -0.35 -7.91 36.09
CA ARG A 247 -0.81 -7.10 34.94
C ARG A 247 0.34 -6.86 33.97
N CYS A 248 0.00 -6.77 32.69
CA CYS A 248 0.96 -6.71 31.61
C CYS A 248 1.79 -5.42 31.65
N TYR A 249 1.18 -4.27 31.97
CA TYR A 249 1.89 -2.98 32.04
C TYR A 249 2.87 -2.89 33.23
N GLU A 250 2.73 -3.77 34.23
CA GLU A 250 3.60 -3.85 35.40
C GLU A 250 4.71 -4.91 35.22
N SER A 251 4.62 -5.72 34.17
CA SER A 251 5.51 -6.86 33.94
C SER A 251 6.63 -6.52 32.95
N ALA A 252 7.86 -6.95 33.24
CA ALA A 252 8.94 -7.03 32.26
C ALA A 252 8.66 -8.08 31.15
N GLU A 253 7.56 -8.82 31.26
CA GLU A 253 7.10 -9.88 30.36
C GLU A 253 6.19 -9.35 29.23
N ALA A 254 5.99 -8.02 29.10
CA ALA A 254 5.17 -7.43 28.04
C ALA A 254 5.63 -7.84 26.62
N ASP A 255 6.94 -8.08 26.44
CA ASP A 255 7.51 -8.61 25.20
C ASP A 255 7.11 -10.07 24.91
N GLY A 256 6.49 -10.76 25.88
CA GLY A 256 5.95 -12.12 25.77
C GLY A 256 4.55 -12.21 25.17
N LEU A 257 3.89 -11.09 24.86
CA LEU A 257 2.56 -11.10 24.24
C LEU A 257 2.58 -11.79 22.87
N ASP A 258 1.56 -12.60 22.58
CA ASP A 258 1.33 -13.19 21.25
C ASP A 258 0.99 -12.13 20.19
N THR A 259 0.52 -10.97 20.63
CA THR A 259 0.06 -9.85 19.79
C THR A 259 0.99 -8.64 19.92
N PHE A 260 1.21 -7.88 18.84
CA PHE A 260 2.07 -6.69 18.86
C PHE A 260 1.55 -5.54 17.98
N ILE A 261 2.12 -4.35 18.15
CA ILE A 261 1.87 -3.16 17.32
C ILE A 261 3.18 -2.66 16.72
N VAL A 262 3.14 -2.29 15.45
CA VAL A 262 4.14 -1.41 14.82
C VAL A 262 3.49 -0.03 14.65
N TYR A 263 4.17 1.02 15.12
CA TYR A 263 3.64 2.38 15.09
C TYR A 263 4.47 3.28 14.19
N ASN A 264 3.81 4.04 13.31
CA ASN A 264 4.48 4.96 12.40
C ASN A 264 3.58 6.17 12.08
N GLU A 265 4.10 7.14 11.32
CA GLU A 265 3.36 8.32 10.88
C GLU A 265 2.15 7.95 10.01
N ARG A 266 1.05 8.69 10.19
CA ARG A 266 -0.21 8.39 9.49
C ARG A 266 -0.07 8.33 7.97
N LYS A 267 0.64 9.30 7.36
CA LYS A 267 0.89 9.38 5.91
C LYS A 267 1.68 8.19 5.34
N LYS A 268 2.34 7.41 6.21
CA LYS A 268 3.12 6.21 5.84
C LYS A 268 2.31 4.92 6.03
N VAL A 269 1.40 4.90 7.01
CA VAL A 269 0.60 3.69 7.33
C VAL A 269 -0.75 3.67 6.63
N THR A 270 -1.49 4.79 6.62
CA THR A 270 -2.87 4.84 6.12
C THR A 270 -3.14 6.06 5.27
N SER A 271 -3.34 5.80 3.97
CA SER A 271 -3.94 6.76 3.06
C SER A 271 -4.93 6.06 2.14
N SER A 272 -6.21 6.14 2.51
CA SER A 272 -7.28 5.36 1.89
C SER A 272 -8.02 6.14 0.82
N ALA A 273 -8.21 5.62 -0.39
CA ALA A 273 -9.08 6.22 -1.41
C ALA A 273 -10.51 5.64 -1.33
N LYS A 274 -11.33 6.13 -0.38
CA LYS A 274 -12.70 5.61 -0.11
C LYS A 274 -13.82 6.53 -0.58
N LYS A 275 -13.55 7.81 -0.76
CA LYS A 275 -14.56 8.84 -1.06
C LYS A 275 -14.16 9.64 -2.29
N LYS A 276 -15.15 9.94 -3.13
CA LYS A 276 -14.99 10.98 -4.16
C LYS A 276 -14.97 12.34 -3.46
N ARG A 277 -14.00 13.18 -3.79
CA ARG A 277 -13.96 14.58 -3.34
C ARG A 277 -15.14 15.33 -3.94
N SER A 278 -15.90 16.06 -3.13
CA SER A 278 -16.88 17.03 -3.64
C SER A 278 -16.19 18.37 -3.89
N HIS A 279 -16.64 19.13 -4.89
CA HIS A 279 -16.00 20.40 -5.26
C HIS A 279 -15.99 21.44 -4.13
N ALA A 280 -16.96 21.39 -3.22
CA ALA A 280 -17.05 22.28 -2.05
C ALA A 280 -16.31 21.75 -0.80
N ALA A 281 -15.79 20.52 -0.82
CA ALA A 281 -15.11 19.95 0.33
C ALA A 281 -13.63 20.37 0.37
N ASN A 282 -13.26 21.05 1.45
CA ASN A 282 -11.87 21.37 1.77
C ASN A 282 -11.09 20.17 2.32
N SER A 283 -11.76 19.10 2.73
CA SER A 283 -11.12 17.91 3.29
C SER A 283 -10.67 16.95 2.20
N LEU A 284 -9.36 16.68 2.16
CA LEU A 284 -8.75 15.65 1.31
C LEU A 284 -8.76 14.26 1.98
N ARG A 285 -9.29 14.15 3.20
CA ARG A 285 -9.29 12.89 3.94
C ARG A 285 -10.07 11.80 3.21
N GLN A 286 -9.37 10.68 3.03
CA GLN A 286 -9.86 9.47 2.39
C GLN A 286 -10.25 9.62 0.91
N THR A 287 -9.67 10.59 0.19
CA THR A 287 -9.88 10.80 -1.25
C THR A 287 -8.64 10.38 -2.04
N PRO A 288 -8.75 10.11 -3.37
CA PRO A 288 -7.59 9.90 -4.22
C PRO A 288 -6.58 11.04 -4.17
N ASP A 289 -7.04 12.30 -4.13
CA ASP A 289 -6.18 13.49 -3.97
C ASP A 289 -5.38 13.47 -2.66
N GLY A 290 -6.04 13.15 -1.53
CA GLY A 290 -5.34 13.06 -0.24
C GLY A 290 -4.29 11.95 -0.25
N ALA A 291 -4.58 10.84 -0.92
CA ALA A 291 -3.62 9.76 -1.08
C ALA A 291 -2.41 10.14 -1.94
N LEU A 292 -2.63 10.85 -3.05
CA LEU A 292 -1.54 11.41 -3.84
C LEU A 292 -0.69 12.38 -3.00
N LEU A 293 -1.34 13.28 -2.25
CA LEU A 293 -0.64 14.25 -1.41
C LEU A 293 0.23 13.58 -0.35
N ASP A 294 -0.26 12.52 0.30
CA ASP A 294 0.53 11.73 1.26
C ASP A 294 1.71 11.01 0.57
N MET A 295 1.54 10.51 -0.66
CA MET A 295 2.65 9.96 -1.46
C MET A 295 3.70 11.03 -1.77
N MET A 296 3.30 12.24 -2.17
CA MET A 296 4.24 13.34 -2.40
C MET A 296 4.98 13.73 -1.11
N ARG A 297 4.30 13.71 0.04
CA ARG A 297 4.92 13.98 1.35
C ARG A 297 5.96 12.92 1.70
N ASN A 298 5.71 11.66 1.35
CA ASN A 298 6.68 10.58 1.54
C ASN A 298 7.87 10.70 0.56
N ALA A 299 7.62 11.14 -0.68
CA ALA A 299 8.68 11.44 -1.65
C ALA A 299 9.56 12.62 -1.20
N TYR A 300 8.95 13.69 -0.68
CA TYR A 300 9.66 14.80 -0.06
C TYR A 300 10.55 14.33 1.09
N ASP A 301 9.99 13.56 2.03
CA ASP A 301 10.74 13.02 3.17
C ASP A 301 11.99 12.25 2.68
N ILE A 302 11.84 11.30 1.77
CA ILE A 302 12.96 10.44 1.36
C ILE A 302 14.01 11.20 0.55
N LEU A 303 13.60 12.03 -0.43
CA LEU A 303 14.52 12.72 -1.32
C LEU A 303 15.28 13.86 -0.60
N SER A 304 14.62 14.58 0.32
CA SER A 304 15.30 15.59 1.14
C SER A 304 16.42 15.00 2.01
N HIS A 305 16.21 13.80 2.56
CA HIS A 305 17.25 13.06 3.30
C HIS A 305 18.39 12.55 2.41
N CYS A 306 18.24 12.59 1.08
CA CYS A 306 19.28 12.29 0.11
C CYS A 306 20.10 13.53 -0.30
N GLY A 307 19.83 14.70 0.31
CA GLY A 307 20.48 15.96 -0.04
C GLY A 307 19.91 16.64 -1.28
N ILE A 308 18.75 16.19 -1.77
CA ILE A 308 18.04 16.83 -2.89
C ILE A 308 17.24 18.01 -2.35
N ARG A 309 17.44 19.20 -2.93
CA ARG A 309 16.58 20.36 -2.64
C ARG A 309 15.26 20.20 -3.38
N ILE A 310 14.16 20.12 -2.65
CA ILE A 310 12.81 19.94 -3.18
C ILE A 310 11.83 20.82 -2.37
N PRO A 311 10.81 21.44 -2.98
CA PRO A 311 9.83 22.25 -2.27
C PRO A 311 9.19 21.49 -1.11
N GLN A 312 9.01 22.14 0.03
CA GLN A 312 8.27 21.54 1.13
C GLN A 312 6.78 21.54 0.82
N ILE A 313 6.11 20.44 1.13
CA ILE A 313 4.66 20.33 0.95
C ILE A 313 3.95 21.01 2.13
N GLU A 314 3.16 22.03 1.81
CA GLU A 314 2.36 22.79 2.77
C GLU A 314 1.07 22.03 3.21
N GLY A 315 0.17 22.75 3.87
CA GLY A 315 -1.11 22.22 4.34
C GLY A 315 -2.06 21.80 3.21
N ASP A 316 -3.09 21.04 3.58
CA ASP A 316 -4.10 20.54 2.63
C ASP A 316 -4.84 21.69 1.91
N ASP A 317 -4.97 22.85 2.55
CA ASP A 317 -5.57 24.08 2.02
C ASP A 317 -4.85 24.59 0.77
N LYS A 318 -3.52 24.47 0.74
CA LYS A 318 -2.70 24.89 -0.39
C LYS A 318 -2.87 23.96 -1.58
N TYR A 319 -2.92 22.66 -1.34
CA TYR A 319 -3.27 21.69 -2.39
C TYR A 319 -4.67 21.96 -2.94
N VAL A 320 -5.63 22.29 -2.08
CA VAL A 320 -7.00 22.62 -2.51
C VAL A 320 -7.03 23.86 -3.40
N ALA A 321 -6.19 24.86 -3.12
CA ALA A 321 -6.14 26.12 -3.84
C ALA A 321 -5.34 26.07 -5.16
N ALA A 322 -4.20 25.38 -5.17
CA ALA A 322 -3.22 25.46 -6.25
C ALA A 322 -2.80 24.09 -6.84
N GLY A 323 -3.29 22.97 -6.30
CA GLY A 323 -2.84 21.63 -6.69
C GLY A 323 -1.52 21.22 -6.02
N PRO A 324 -0.92 20.09 -6.43
CA PRO A 324 0.35 19.66 -5.86
C PRO A 324 1.51 20.54 -6.32
N PRO A 325 2.51 20.80 -5.46
CA PRO A 325 3.67 21.63 -5.83
C PRO A 325 4.64 20.94 -6.79
N PHE A 326 4.52 19.62 -6.96
CA PHE A 326 5.27 18.78 -7.89
C PHE A 326 4.58 17.42 -8.00
N LEU A 327 4.97 16.61 -8.98
CA LEU A 327 4.59 15.20 -9.09
C LEU A 327 5.83 14.30 -9.01
N VAL A 328 5.90 13.41 -8.03
CA VAL A 328 7.01 12.47 -7.87
C VAL A 328 6.47 11.05 -7.69
N LEU A 329 6.68 10.19 -8.68
CA LEU A 329 6.27 8.80 -8.69
C LEU A 329 7.51 7.90 -8.71
N LEU A 330 7.75 7.22 -7.60
CA LEU A 330 8.89 6.33 -7.42
C LEU A 330 8.40 4.89 -7.39
N HIS A 331 8.89 4.05 -8.29
CA HIS A 331 8.53 2.63 -8.29
C HIS A 331 9.10 1.94 -7.03
N PRO A 332 8.31 1.11 -6.30
CA PRO A 332 8.76 0.46 -5.06
C PRO A 332 10.01 -0.42 -5.21
N ALA A 333 10.30 -0.86 -6.43
CA ALA A 333 11.50 -1.63 -6.79
C ALA A 333 12.82 -0.87 -6.64
N LEU A 334 12.80 0.48 -6.58
CA LEU A 334 14.00 1.26 -6.31
C LEU A 334 14.69 0.82 -5.02
N GLY A 335 13.89 0.41 -4.04
CA GLY A 335 14.34 -0.24 -2.84
C GLY A 335 13.17 -0.35 -1.86
N PRO A 336 12.78 -1.54 -1.40
CA PRO A 336 11.64 -1.68 -0.49
C PRO A 336 11.93 -1.07 0.90
N LEU A 337 13.18 -0.69 1.16
CA LEU A 337 13.63 -0.05 2.37
C LEU A 337 14.21 1.33 2.03
N TRP A 338 13.86 2.33 2.83
CA TRP A 338 14.36 3.69 2.64
C TRP A 338 15.90 3.75 2.72
N GLU A 339 16.52 2.87 3.51
CA GLU A 339 17.98 2.75 3.58
C GLU A 339 18.61 2.35 2.23
N VAL A 340 17.89 1.62 1.38
CA VAL A 340 18.33 1.24 0.04
C VAL A 340 18.16 2.41 -0.92
N ILE A 341 16.97 3.03 -0.93
CA ILE A 341 16.67 4.14 -1.85
C ILE A 341 17.67 5.29 -1.64
N ARG A 342 17.97 5.66 -0.39
CA ARG A 342 18.90 6.78 -0.10
C ARG A 342 20.34 6.57 -0.57
N GLN A 343 20.72 5.36 -0.96
CA GLN A 343 22.04 5.06 -1.53
C GLN A 343 22.05 5.20 -3.06
N LYS A 344 20.87 5.19 -3.70
CA LYS A 344 20.70 5.39 -5.14
C LYS A 344 20.51 6.87 -5.51
N PHE A 345 20.13 7.72 -4.57
CA PHE A 345 19.94 9.15 -4.74
C PHE A 345 20.97 9.93 -3.92
N HIS A 346 21.65 10.89 -4.53
CA HIS A 346 22.61 11.75 -3.85
C HIS A 346 22.63 13.16 -4.45
N GLY A 347 22.24 14.17 -3.68
CA GLY A 347 22.37 15.59 -4.06
C GLY A 347 21.48 16.03 -5.23
N GLY A 348 21.58 17.31 -5.59
CA GLY A 348 20.81 17.92 -6.70
C GLY A 348 19.58 18.71 -6.26
N SER A 349 18.62 18.91 -7.17
CA SER A 349 17.37 19.64 -6.89
C SER A 349 16.22 19.24 -7.82
N ILE A 350 15.00 19.40 -7.32
CA ILE A 350 13.75 19.32 -8.06
C ILE A 350 13.01 20.63 -7.81
N SER A 351 12.70 21.39 -8.87
CA SER A 351 12.03 22.68 -8.78
C SER A 351 10.53 22.53 -8.49
N GLU A 352 9.90 23.63 -8.05
CA GLU A 352 8.43 23.71 -8.00
C GLU A 352 7.84 23.55 -9.41
N GLY A 353 6.68 22.89 -9.50
CA GLY A 353 6.05 22.55 -10.77
C GLY A 353 6.73 21.42 -11.54
N SER A 354 7.76 20.78 -10.99
CA SER A 354 8.43 19.67 -11.67
C SER A 354 7.70 18.34 -11.55
N GLU A 355 7.99 17.44 -12.48
CA GLU A 355 7.51 16.08 -12.51
C GLU A 355 8.68 15.09 -12.63
N LEU A 356 8.70 14.09 -11.74
CA LEU A 356 9.65 12.99 -11.75
C LEU A 356 8.90 11.66 -11.70
N GLN A 357 9.05 10.83 -12.73
CA GLN A 357 8.56 9.44 -12.73
C GLN A 357 9.74 8.49 -12.94
N ILE A 358 9.97 7.59 -11.98
CA ILE A 358 11.05 6.60 -12.03
C ILE A 358 10.46 5.19 -11.92
N GLU A 359 10.34 4.53 -13.07
CA GLU A 359 9.92 3.13 -13.21
C GLU A 359 11.09 2.25 -13.62
N VAL A 360 12.14 2.23 -12.80
CA VAL A 360 13.32 1.38 -12.97
C VAL A 360 13.87 0.99 -11.58
N SER A 361 14.42 -0.21 -11.42
CA SER A 361 15.00 -0.64 -10.13
C SER A 361 16.49 -0.32 -10.02
N GLU A 362 17.26 -0.60 -11.07
CA GLU A 362 18.69 -0.28 -11.16
C GLU A 362 18.86 1.18 -11.58
N PHE A 363 18.80 2.05 -10.57
CA PHE A 363 18.85 3.49 -10.73
C PHE A 363 20.04 4.09 -10.00
N TYR A 364 20.67 5.09 -10.62
CA TYR A 364 21.72 5.89 -10.03
C TYR A 364 21.46 7.37 -10.30
N TRP A 365 21.33 8.16 -9.26
CA TRP A 365 21.14 9.62 -9.30
C TRP A 365 22.23 10.29 -8.49
N LYS A 366 23.00 11.15 -9.14
CA LYS A 366 23.99 12.00 -8.49
C LYS A 366 23.94 13.43 -9.01
N ASP A 367 23.62 14.35 -8.12
CA ASP A 367 23.65 15.80 -8.33
C ASP A 367 22.83 16.26 -9.55
N VAL A 368 21.69 15.61 -9.80
CA VAL A 368 20.80 15.94 -10.91
C VAL A 368 19.88 17.11 -10.53
N GLN A 369 19.70 18.03 -11.47
CA GLN A 369 18.82 19.19 -11.33
C GLN A 369 17.64 19.03 -12.29
N LEU A 370 16.42 19.06 -11.76
CA LEU A 370 15.19 18.93 -12.53
C LEU A 370 14.37 20.21 -12.40
N ASP A 371 14.09 20.83 -13.55
CA ASP A 371 13.19 21.95 -13.73
C ASP A 371 12.28 21.64 -14.94
N GLY A 372 11.12 21.05 -14.67
CA GLY A 372 10.22 20.49 -15.70
C GLY A 372 9.90 19.01 -15.46
N SER A 373 9.69 18.25 -16.53
CA SER A 373 9.32 16.82 -16.50
C SER A 373 10.48 15.90 -16.89
N LEU A 374 10.75 14.90 -16.05
CA LEU A 374 11.64 13.76 -16.31
C LEU A 374 10.90 12.45 -16.04
N ILE A 375 10.78 11.62 -17.07
CA ILE A 375 10.05 10.36 -17.05
C ILE A 375 10.99 9.24 -17.48
N ILE A 376 11.15 8.21 -16.66
CA ILE A 376 11.97 7.03 -16.95
C ILE A 376 11.08 5.80 -16.81
N LEU A 377 10.86 5.11 -17.92
CA LEU A 377 10.00 3.93 -18.02
C LEU A 377 10.83 2.72 -18.45
N ALA A 378 10.74 1.63 -17.69
CA ALA A 378 11.33 0.36 -18.05
C ALA A 378 10.28 -0.72 -18.22
N GLU A 379 10.41 -1.53 -19.28
CA GLU A 379 9.60 -2.74 -19.44
C GLU A 379 9.95 -3.79 -18.37
N ASN A 380 11.25 -4.05 -18.19
CA ASN A 380 11.75 -5.00 -17.20
C ASN A 380 12.29 -4.26 -15.98
N VAL A 381 11.39 -3.84 -15.09
CA VAL A 381 11.78 -3.12 -13.86
C VAL A 381 12.52 -4.02 -12.89
N LEU A 382 12.10 -5.27 -12.72
CA LEU A 382 12.51 -6.16 -11.61
C LEU A 382 13.16 -7.46 -12.08
N GLY A 383 13.35 -7.62 -13.39
CA GLY A 383 13.76 -8.85 -14.04
C GLY A 383 12.98 -9.08 -15.34
N SER A 384 13.15 -10.26 -15.93
CA SER A 384 12.56 -10.60 -17.23
C SER A 384 11.40 -11.58 -17.08
N THR A 385 10.45 -11.53 -18.02
CA THR A 385 9.32 -12.46 -18.04
C THR A 385 9.73 -13.77 -18.73
N MET A 386 9.48 -14.89 -18.08
CA MET A 386 9.70 -16.23 -18.62
C MET A 386 8.41 -17.05 -18.60
N GLN A 387 8.33 -18.09 -19.43
CA GLN A 387 7.24 -19.05 -19.32
C GLN A 387 7.53 -20.04 -18.19
N ASP A 388 6.56 -20.20 -17.29
CA ASP A 388 6.63 -21.23 -16.25
C ASP A 388 6.33 -22.63 -16.83
N LYS A 389 6.34 -23.64 -15.95
CA LYS A 389 6.05 -25.04 -16.35
C LYS A 389 4.64 -25.24 -16.90
N ASN A 390 3.73 -24.31 -16.66
CA ASN A 390 2.34 -24.32 -17.11
C ASN A 390 2.14 -23.45 -18.37
N GLY A 391 3.22 -22.85 -18.91
CA GLY A 391 3.17 -21.91 -20.03
C GLY A 391 2.69 -20.51 -19.65
N GLU A 392 2.58 -20.19 -18.36
CA GLU A 392 2.21 -18.86 -17.87
C GLU A 392 3.40 -17.91 -17.96
N ALA A 393 3.17 -16.68 -18.42
CA ALA A 393 4.16 -15.62 -18.37
C ALA A 393 4.35 -15.15 -16.91
N VAL A 394 5.53 -15.41 -16.35
CA VAL A 394 5.89 -15.08 -14.97
C VAL A 394 7.21 -14.30 -14.94
N LEU A 395 7.18 -13.19 -14.21
CA LEU A 395 8.34 -12.36 -13.89
C LEU A 395 9.33 -13.18 -13.05
N GLN A 396 10.52 -13.38 -13.60
CA GLN A 396 11.65 -13.89 -12.86
C GLN A 396 12.47 -12.71 -12.33
N TYR A 397 12.44 -12.54 -11.00
CA TYR A 397 13.29 -11.57 -10.33
C TYR A 397 14.78 -11.86 -10.60
N GLY A 398 15.54 -10.83 -10.98
CA GLY A 398 16.96 -11.00 -11.27
C GLY A 398 17.59 -9.75 -11.87
N MET A 399 18.85 -9.90 -12.29
CA MET A 399 19.65 -8.79 -12.81
C MET A 399 19.32 -8.44 -14.26
N ARG A 400 18.60 -9.28 -15.00
CA ARG A 400 18.18 -8.96 -16.37
C ARG A 400 17.02 -7.96 -16.36
N CYS A 401 17.34 -6.70 -16.16
CA CYS A 401 16.43 -5.58 -15.96
C CYS A 401 17.04 -4.29 -16.51
N SER A 402 16.21 -3.32 -16.84
CA SER A 402 16.70 -2.04 -17.39
C SER A 402 17.44 -1.21 -16.34
N ARG A 403 18.33 -0.32 -16.80
CA ARG A 403 19.16 0.52 -15.92
C ARG A 403 19.19 1.96 -16.36
N CYS A 404 19.26 2.87 -15.39
CA CYS A 404 19.43 4.29 -15.67
C CYS A 404 20.42 4.94 -14.70
N LYS A 405 21.45 5.60 -15.25
CA LYS A 405 22.50 6.33 -14.50
C LYS A 405 22.49 7.79 -14.93
N LEU A 406 22.22 8.68 -13.97
CA LEU A 406 22.25 10.12 -14.15
C LEU A 406 23.30 10.72 -13.21
N LYS A 407 24.29 11.41 -13.77
CA LYS A 407 25.36 12.06 -13.00
C LYS A 407 25.59 13.47 -13.52
N ASN A 408 25.41 14.46 -12.64
CA ASN A 408 25.55 15.88 -12.98
C ASN A 408 24.70 16.28 -14.20
N VAL A 409 23.46 15.78 -14.26
CA VAL A 409 22.51 16.07 -15.35
C VAL A 409 21.63 17.24 -14.96
N LYS A 410 21.38 18.16 -15.89
CA LYS A 410 20.39 19.23 -15.72
C LYS A 410 19.27 19.06 -16.74
N VAL A 411 18.04 18.86 -16.28
CA VAL A 411 16.83 18.79 -17.12
C VAL A 411 16.09 20.12 -17.01
N ILE A 412 15.82 20.76 -18.15
CA ILE A 412 15.10 22.04 -18.24
C ILE A 412 14.08 21.94 -19.36
N ASN A 413 12.79 21.94 -19.04
CA ASN A 413 11.71 21.93 -20.03
C ASN A 413 10.40 22.49 -19.45
N ASP A 414 9.44 22.80 -20.32
CA ASP A 414 8.16 23.40 -19.90
C ASP A 414 7.25 22.45 -19.08
N GLY A 415 7.56 21.15 -19.03
CA GLY A 415 6.93 20.19 -18.12
C GLY A 415 5.41 20.05 -18.26
N VAL A 416 4.75 19.85 -17.12
CA VAL A 416 3.28 19.76 -17.01
C VAL A 416 2.64 21.13 -17.21
N ASP A 417 1.57 21.20 -18.02
CA ASP A 417 0.70 22.38 -18.07
C ASP A 417 -0.20 22.40 -16.83
N TRP A 418 0.28 23.05 -15.76
CA TRP A 418 -0.42 23.18 -14.48
C TRP A 418 -1.73 23.98 -14.56
N TYR A 419 -1.96 24.73 -15.63
CA TYR A 419 -3.17 25.52 -15.83
C TYR A 419 -4.27 24.77 -16.57
N SER A 420 -3.96 23.59 -17.12
CA SER A 420 -4.93 22.75 -17.79
C SER A 420 -6.00 22.24 -16.82
N ARG A 421 -7.26 22.49 -17.17
CA ARG A 421 -8.43 22.04 -16.38
C ARG A 421 -8.72 20.54 -16.52
N ASP A 422 -8.10 19.91 -17.51
CA ASP A 422 -8.29 18.48 -17.81
C ASP A 422 -7.37 17.59 -16.98
N ASN A 423 -6.39 18.16 -16.27
CA ASN A 423 -5.46 17.40 -15.44
C ASN A 423 -6.17 16.66 -14.30
N LEU A 424 -5.92 15.35 -14.23
CA LEU A 424 -6.33 14.46 -13.13
C LEU A 424 -5.08 13.90 -12.45
N TYR A 425 -4.48 14.70 -11.57
CA TYR A 425 -3.21 14.41 -10.91
C TYR A 425 -3.15 13.03 -10.23
N TRP A 426 -4.20 12.61 -9.53
CA TRP A 426 -4.21 11.32 -8.82
C TRP A 426 -4.24 10.10 -9.76
N LYS A 427 -4.66 10.28 -11.02
CA LYS A 427 -4.55 9.27 -12.07
C LYS A 427 -3.23 9.35 -12.84
N HIS A 428 -2.44 10.40 -12.57
CA HIS A 428 -1.30 10.81 -13.37
C HIS A 428 -1.65 11.08 -14.85
N ASP A 429 -2.90 11.48 -15.09
CA ASP A 429 -3.41 11.87 -16.40
C ASP A 429 -3.28 13.40 -16.51
N VAL A 430 -2.14 13.86 -17.00
CA VAL A 430 -1.74 15.27 -17.05
C VAL A 430 -1.26 15.66 -18.45
N GLN A 431 -1.56 16.88 -18.85
CA GLN A 431 -1.05 17.47 -20.09
C GLN A 431 0.36 18.00 -19.88
N ARG A 432 1.23 17.77 -20.87
CA ARG A 432 2.63 18.21 -20.85
C ARG A 432 2.92 19.04 -22.09
N ALA A 433 3.60 20.17 -21.89
CA ALA A 433 4.12 20.98 -22.98
C ALA A 433 5.42 20.38 -23.52
N GLU A 434 6.33 20.00 -22.62
CA GLU A 434 7.59 19.35 -22.94
C GLU A 434 7.95 18.32 -21.87
N SER A 435 8.79 17.35 -22.21
CA SER A 435 9.35 16.42 -21.24
C SER A 435 10.66 15.82 -21.73
N VAL A 436 11.48 15.34 -20.80
CA VAL A 436 12.51 14.34 -21.11
C VAL A 436 11.95 12.99 -20.74
N THR A 437 11.73 12.13 -21.74
CA THR A 437 11.23 10.77 -21.55
C THR A 437 12.30 9.76 -21.97
N VAL A 438 12.63 8.81 -21.09
CA VAL A 438 13.52 7.68 -21.36
C VAL A 438 12.69 6.40 -21.33
N MET A 439 12.69 5.65 -22.43
CA MET A 439 12.02 4.36 -22.57
C MET A 439 13.08 3.26 -22.70
N LEU A 440 13.05 2.30 -21.78
CA LEU A 440 14.05 1.24 -21.68
C LEU A 440 13.38 -0.11 -21.96
N HIS A 441 13.67 -0.67 -23.14
CA HIS A 441 13.16 -1.97 -23.56
C HIS A 441 14.04 -3.12 -23.05
N GLY A 442 13.45 -4.23 -22.67
CA GLY A 442 14.22 -5.42 -22.28
C GLY A 442 15.29 -5.17 -21.20
N ASN A 443 16.57 -5.40 -21.49
CA ASN A 443 17.72 -5.15 -20.61
C ASN A 443 18.50 -3.87 -21.02
N ALA A 444 17.82 -2.88 -21.58
CA ALA A 444 18.41 -1.63 -22.01
C ALA A 444 19.03 -0.80 -20.87
N GLU A 445 20.04 -0.01 -21.22
CA GLU A 445 20.72 0.89 -20.29
C GLU A 445 20.77 2.32 -20.83
N PHE A 446 20.49 3.29 -19.97
CA PHE A 446 20.65 4.71 -20.28
C PHE A 446 21.62 5.35 -19.29
N GLU A 447 22.64 6.03 -19.81
CA GLU A 447 23.57 6.81 -18.99
C GLU A 447 23.66 8.24 -19.52
N ALA A 448 23.46 9.22 -18.65
CA ALA A 448 23.66 10.63 -18.94
C ALA A 448 24.64 11.23 -17.92
N VAL A 449 25.70 11.86 -18.43
CA VAL A 449 26.80 12.38 -17.61
C VAL A 449 27.21 13.76 -18.09
N ASP A 450 27.30 14.71 -17.14
CA ASP A 450 27.79 16.08 -17.36
C ASP A 450 27.09 16.77 -18.55
N VAL A 451 25.75 16.75 -18.54
CA VAL A 451 24.94 17.19 -19.69
C VAL A 451 23.70 17.99 -19.28
N ILE A 452 23.30 18.92 -20.14
CA ILE A 452 22.07 19.70 -20.02
C ILE A 452 21.07 19.20 -21.08
N LEU A 453 19.96 18.64 -20.63
CA LEU A 453 18.84 18.21 -21.46
C LEU A 453 17.78 19.31 -21.45
N GLN A 454 17.79 20.15 -22.50
CA GLN A 454 16.88 21.28 -22.62
C GLN A 454 15.80 21.02 -23.68
N GLY A 455 14.54 21.31 -23.33
CA GLY A 455 13.38 21.13 -24.19
C GLY A 455 12.84 19.69 -24.17
N ASN A 456 12.03 19.37 -25.18
CA ASN A 456 11.41 18.05 -25.32
C ASN A 456 12.36 17.00 -25.93
N HIS A 457 12.61 15.89 -25.22
CA HIS A 457 13.43 14.76 -25.68
C HIS A 457 12.75 13.43 -25.41
N VAL A 458 12.88 12.50 -26.35
CA VAL A 458 12.48 11.09 -26.17
C VAL A 458 13.67 10.21 -26.51
N PHE A 459 14.17 9.49 -25.50
CA PHE A 459 15.25 8.52 -25.63
C PHE A 459 14.65 7.11 -25.58
N ASP A 460 14.52 6.49 -26.75
CA ASP A 460 14.06 5.12 -26.90
C ASP A 460 15.28 4.20 -27.02
N VAL A 461 15.51 3.36 -26.00
CA VAL A 461 16.68 2.48 -25.90
C VAL A 461 16.24 1.03 -26.11
N PRO A 462 16.66 0.38 -27.23
CA PRO A 462 16.29 -1.00 -27.53
C PRO A 462 16.90 -2.02 -26.57
N ASP A 463 16.26 -3.19 -26.47
CA ASP A 463 16.77 -4.32 -25.69
C ASP A 463 18.20 -4.69 -26.08
N GLY A 464 19.06 -4.87 -25.08
CA GLY A 464 20.46 -5.23 -25.26
C GLY A 464 21.36 -4.07 -25.72
N TYR A 465 20.90 -2.83 -25.67
CA TYR A 465 21.71 -1.65 -25.98
C TYR A 465 21.88 -0.72 -24.77
N LYS A 466 23.00 -0.01 -24.79
CA LYS A 466 23.34 1.07 -23.87
C LYS A 466 23.42 2.39 -24.63
N MET A 467 22.60 3.36 -24.22
CA MET A 467 22.64 4.72 -24.73
C MET A 467 23.41 5.62 -23.76
N ASN A 468 24.47 6.25 -24.23
CA ASN A 468 25.26 7.23 -23.49
C ASN A 468 24.98 8.63 -24.03
N ILE A 469 24.67 9.56 -23.13
CA ILE A 469 24.42 10.97 -23.41
C ILE A 469 25.46 11.82 -22.69
N THR A 470 26.23 12.59 -23.46
CA THR A 470 27.22 13.53 -22.95
C THR A 470 27.09 14.89 -23.63
N SER A 471 27.75 15.90 -23.09
CA SER A 471 27.90 17.18 -23.78
C SER A 471 28.91 17.04 -24.93
N GLY A 472 28.49 17.31 -26.16
CA GLY A 472 29.34 17.38 -27.35
C GLY A 472 29.66 18.82 -27.77
N ASN A 473 30.50 18.98 -28.80
CA ASN A 473 30.99 20.29 -29.25
C ASN A 473 29.89 21.23 -29.79
N SER A 474 28.75 20.70 -30.23
CA SER A 474 27.64 21.45 -30.84
C SER A 474 26.25 21.05 -30.34
N GLY A 475 26.17 20.40 -29.17
CA GLY A 475 24.90 19.89 -28.62
C GLY A 475 25.09 18.60 -27.84
N LEU A 476 24.05 17.77 -27.82
CA LEU A 476 24.11 16.44 -27.19
C LEU A 476 24.92 15.49 -28.07
N GLU A 477 25.90 14.80 -27.47
CA GLU A 477 26.51 13.63 -28.07
C GLU A 477 25.77 12.39 -27.58
N VAL A 478 25.26 11.60 -28.53
CA VAL A 478 24.47 10.39 -28.26
C VAL A 478 25.16 9.20 -28.88
N GLN A 479 25.53 8.23 -28.06
CA GLN A 479 26.15 6.98 -28.51
C GLN A 479 25.28 5.80 -28.10
N LEU A 480 24.90 4.97 -29.08
CA LEU A 480 24.14 3.75 -28.85
C LEU A 480 25.04 2.54 -29.12
N ASN A 481 25.41 1.82 -28.07
CA ASN A 481 26.33 0.68 -28.13
C ASN A 481 25.60 -0.61 -27.75
N ALA A 482 25.85 -1.69 -28.49
CA ALA A 482 25.37 -3.00 -28.08
C ALA A 482 26.05 -3.43 -26.77
N ILE A 483 25.28 -3.97 -25.83
CA ILE A 483 25.80 -4.56 -24.60
C ILE A 483 26.49 -5.87 -24.99
N GLU A 484 27.74 -6.02 -24.56
CA GLU A 484 28.53 -7.22 -24.85
C GLU A 484 27.85 -8.48 -24.28
N SER A 485 27.98 -9.60 -24.98
CA SER A 485 27.30 -10.85 -24.60
C SER A 485 27.61 -11.31 -23.17
N ARG A 486 28.82 -11.02 -22.65
CA ARG A 486 29.22 -11.34 -21.27
C ARG A 486 28.47 -10.52 -20.20
N SER A 487 27.93 -9.36 -20.57
CA SER A 487 27.23 -8.44 -19.69
C SER A 487 25.71 -8.43 -19.95
N MET A 488 25.22 -9.28 -20.85
CA MET A 488 23.79 -9.31 -21.22
C MET A 488 22.89 -9.74 -20.05
N ASP A 489 23.39 -10.55 -19.12
CA ASP A 489 22.60 -11.04 -17.99
C ASP A 489 22.64 -10.10 -16.76
N CYS A 490 23.76 -9.41 -16.55
CA CYS A 490 24.02 -8.58 -15.36
C CYS A 490 24.09 -7.07 -15.63
N GLY A 491 24.17 -6.66 -16.90
CA GLY A 491 24.40 -5.30 -17.36
C GLY A 491 25.85 -4.84 -17.31
N THR A 492 26.10 -3.64 -17.84
CA THR A 492 27.41 -2.97 -17.75
C THR A 492 27.69 -2.43 -16.35
N TRP A 493 26.68 -2.36 -15.49
CA TRP A 493 26.83 -2.11 -14.06
C TRP A 493 25.62 -2.61 -13.27
N PHE A 494 25.77 -2.77 -11.96
CA PHE A 494 24.66 -3.09 -11.06
C PHE A 494 24.98 -2.72 -9.60
N TRP A 495 23.95 -2.65 -8.77
CA TRP A 495 24.11 -2.55 -7.32
C TRP A 495 24.34 -3.92 -6.68
N ASN A 496 25.50 -4.11 -6.07
CA ASN A 496 25.76 -5.25 -5.21
C ASN A 496 25.25 -4.98 -3.78
N TYR A 497 24.32 -5.82 -3.32
CA TYR A 497 23.68 -5.69 -2.01
C TYR A 497 24.48 -6.46 -0.95
N LYS A 498 25.01 -5.76 0.06
CA LYS A 498 25.75 -6.36 1.18
C LYS A 498 25.02 -6.11 2.49
N LEU A 499 24.83 -7.16 3.28
CA LEU A 499 24.35 -7.06 4.67
C LEU A 499 25.53 -6.78 5.60
N MET A 500 25.53 -5.61 6.22
CA MET A 500 26.50 -5.17 7.22
C MET A 500 25.82 -5.13 8.59
N GLY A 501 25.79 -6.28 9.28
CA GLY A 501 24.99 -6.44 10.49
C GLY A 501 23.49 -6.34 10.18
N THR A 502 22.81 -5.34 10.75
CA THR A 502 21.39 -5.04 10.52
C THR A 502 21.15 -4.00 9.41
N HIS A 503 22.20 -3.54 8.72
CA HIS A 503 22.12 -2.53 7.68
C HIS A 503 22.40 -3.09 6.29
N ILE A 504 21.75 -2.53 5.28
CA ILE A 504 22.05 -2.85 3.88
C ILE A 504 22.97 -1.77 3.30
N ARG A 505 24.09 -2.20 2.71
CA ARG A 505 25.02 -1.35 1.97
C ARG A 505 24.99 -1.74 0.50
N LEU A 506 24.84 -0.75 -0.38
CA LEU A 506 24.99 -0.91 -1.82
C LEU A 506 26.42 -0.57 -2.23
N GLU A 507 26.97 -1.37 -3.12
CA GLU A 507 28.23 -1.12 -3.79
C GLU A 507 27.99 -1.14 -5.31
N LEU A 508 28.40 -0.08 -6.00
CA LEU A 508 28.30 -0.02 -7.45
C LEU A 508 29.39 -0.91 -8.05
N VAL A 509 28.99 -1.89 -8.86
CA VAL A 509 29.89 -2.75 -9.62
C VAL A 509 29.76 -2.39 -11.10
N GLU A 510 30.88 -2.15 -11.78
CA GLU A 510 30.94 -1.89 -13.21
C GLU A 510 31.67 -3.07 -13.90
N SER A 511 31.12 -3.52 -15.02
CA SER A 511 31.50 -4.76 -15.74
C SER A 511 32.50 -4.54 -16.87
#